data_AF-A0A7V8Z5M2-F1
#
_entry.id   AF-A0A7V8Z5M2-F1
#
_cell.length_a   1.000
_cell.length_b   1.000
_cell.length_c   1.000
_cell.angle_alpha   90.00
_cell.angle_beta   90.00
_cell.angle_gamma   90.00
#
_symmetry.space_group_name_H-M   'P 1'
#
loop_
_entity.id
_entity.type
_entity.pdbx_description
1 polymer ?
#
loop_
_entity_poly.entity_id
_entity_poly.type
_entity_poly.pdbx_seq_one_letter_code
_entity_poly.pdbx_strand_id
1 'polypeptide(L)'
;AGAVAAVGAVAVATVMALRGGGWGWLLPVLVGGLVGVLSYCGMFVPLGFLTERSTLIGLAYVFIWETAVVGTLPGLSATSPWRIALSAFAGLAPDEARAVIGDFTPTNVAPGAGGAAAKALVILALGTAATAWLLAKRDNV
;
A
#
# COMPACT_ATOMS: atom_id res chain seq x y z
N ALA A 1 2.35 -9.09 -7.47
CA ALA A 1 3.06 -7.98 -8.15
C ALA A 1 3.68 -6.99 -7.15
N GLY A 2 2.92 -6.46 -6.17
CA GLY A 2 3.40 -5.41 -5.24
C GLY A 2 4.61 -5.76 -4.37
N ALA A 3 4.69 -6.97 -3.79
CA ALA A 3 5.83 -7.36 -2.94
C ALA A 3 7.15 -7.50 -3.73
N VAL A 4 7.09 -8.06 -4.95
CA VAL A 4 8.25 -8.17 -5.84
C VAL A 4 8.70 -6.78 -6.31
N ALA A 5 7.75 -5.89 -6.62
CA ALA A 5 8.04 -4.50 -6.98
C ALA A 5 8.67 -3.72 -5.80
N ALA A 6 8.21 -3.94 -4.57
CA ALA A 6 8.78 -3.30 -3.38
C ALA A 6 10.20 -3.79 -3.08
N VAL A 7 10.45 -5.10 -3.13
CA VAL A 7 11.80 -5.67 -2.95
C VAL A 7 12.74 -5.17 -4.04
N GLY A 8 12.28 -5.15 -5.31
CA GLY A 8 13.03 -4.58 -6.42
C GLY A 8 13.32 -3.08 -6.23
N ALA A 9 12.35 -2.29 -5.80
CA ALA A 9 12.52 -0.87 -5.53
C ALA A 9 13.52 -0.61 -4.39
N VAL A 10 13.47 -1.39 -3.30
CA VAL A 10 14.44 -1.31 -2.21
C VAL A 10 15.85 -1.68 -2.70
N ALA A 11 15.99 -2.76 -3.48
CA ALA A 11 17.27 -3.17 -4.04
C ALA A 11 17.86 -2.08 -4.95
N VAL A 12 17.05 -1.51 -5.85
CA VAL A 12 17.46 -0.41 -6.75
C VAL A 12 17.84 0.84 -5.96
N ALA A 13 17.02 1.24 -4.97
CA ALA A 13 17.31 2.39 -4.12
C ALA A 13 18.61 2.19 -3.32
N THR A 14 18.86 0.97 -2.83
CA THR A 14 20.08 0.62 -2.11
C THR A 14 21.30 0.67 -3.03
N VAL A 15 21.21 0.11 -4.25
CA VAL A 15 22.31 0.18 -5.23
C VAL A 15 22.60 1.62 -5.63
N MET A 16 21.57 2.45 -5.83
CA MET A 16 21.75 3.88 -6.11
C MET A 16 22.38 4.63 -4.95
N ALA A 17 21.97 4.35 -3.71
CA ALA A 17 22.56 4.95 -2.52
C ALA A 17 24.04 4.55 -2.36
N LEU A 18 24.39 3.29 -2.61
CA LEU A 18 25.76 2.80 -2.54
C LEU A 18 26.65 3.36 -3.65
N ARG A 19 26.12 3.57 -4.86
CA ARG A 19 26.88 4.08 -6.02
C ARG A 19 26.99 5.60 -6.07
N GLY A 20 25.95 6.31 -5.66
CA GLY A 20 25.84 7.77 -5.80
C GLY A 20 25.92 8.53 -4.47
N GLY A 21 26.01 7.84 -3.33
CA GLY A 21 26.01 8.45 -1.99
C GLY A 21 24.66 9.03 -1.55
N GLY A 22 23.65 8.99 -2.42
CA GLY A 22 22.32 9.56 -2.20
C GLY A 22 21.37 8.60 -1.51
N TRP A 23 21.32 8.63 -0.17
CA TRP A 23 20.37 7.85 0.63
C TRP A 23 18.93 8.39 0.63
N GLY A 24 18.70 9.53 -0.01
CA GLY A 24 17.41 10.24 -0.01
C GLY A 24 16.24 9.44 -0.58
N TRP A 25 16.51 8.39 -1.36
CA TRP A 25 15.48 7.52 -1.95
C TRP A 25 15.10 6.33 -1.07
N LEU A 26 15.98 5.92 -0.15
CA LEU A 26 15.75 4.72 0.65
C LEU A 26 14.58 4.91 1.61
N LEU A 27 14.56 6.02 2.35
CA LEU A 27 13.52 6.30 3.34
C LEU A 27 12.11 6.39 2.71
N PRO A 28 11.90 7.14 1.60
CA PRO A 28 10.61 7.15 0.92
C PRO A 28 10.15 5.75 0.49
N VAL A 29 11.03 4.94 -0.10
CA VAL A 29 10.68 3.57 -0.55
C VAL A 29 10.27 2.69 0.62
N LEU A 30 11.01 2.76 1.73
CA LEU A 30 10.70 1.99 2.93
C LEU A 30 9.35 2.40 3.53
N VAL A 31 9.09 3.71 3.64
CA VAL A 31 7.83 4.21 4.21
C VAL A 31 6.65 3.88 3.30
N GLY A 32 6.76 4.13 1.99
CA GLY A 32 5.72 3.75 1.03
C GLY A 32 5.44 2.25 1.03
N GLY A 33 6.50 1.44 1.04
CA GLY A 33 6.40 -0.02 1.15
C GLY A 33 5.71 -0.48 2.43
N LEU A 34 6.10 0.07 3.58
CA LEU A 34 5.48 -0.24 4.88
C LEU A 34 3.99 0.11 4.89
N VAL A 35 3.62 1.29 4.41
CA VAL A 35 2.22 1.74 4.31
C VAL A 35 1.41 0.80 3.42
N GLY A 36 1.98 0.36 2.30
CA GLY A 36 1.38 -0.64 1.43
C GLY A 36 1.17 -1.97 2.16
N VAL A 37 2.23 -2.51 2.78
CA VAL A 37 2.17 -3.78 3.51
C VAL A 37 1.09 -3.73 4.60
N LEU A 38 1.06 -2.69 5.44
CA LEU A 38 0.07 -2.57 6.51
C LEU A 38 -1.36 -2.51 5.97
N SER A 39 -1.58 -1.75 4.88
CA SER A 39 -2.90 -1.64 4.25
C SER A 39 -3.36 -2.98 3.68
N TYR A 40 -2.49 -3.69 2.95
CA TYR A 40 -2.79 -5.01 2.39
C TYR A 40 -3.00 -6.05 3.49
N CYS A 41 -2.16 -6.08 4.54
CA CYS A 41 -2.31 -6.99 5.66
C CYS A 41 -3.63 -6.76 6.41
N GLY A 42 -3.97 -5.49 6.72
CA GLY A 42 -5.23 -5.16 7.39
C GLY A 42 -6.46 -5.62 6.62
N MET A 43 -6.42 -5.60 5.28
CA MET A 43 -7.52 -6.06 4.45
C MET A 43 -7.57 -7.58 4.29
N PHE A 44 -6.44 -8.22 3.99
CA PHE A 44 -6.43 -9.63 3.57
C PHE A 44 -6.28 -10.64 4.70
N VAL A 45 -5.70 -10.26 5.85
CA VAL A 45 -5.64 -11.14 7.03
C VAL A 45 -7.04 -11.57 7.51
N PRO A 46 -8.01 -10.67 7.79
CA PRO A 46 -9.36 -11.08 8.18
C PRO A 46 -10.08 -11.89 7.08
N LEU A 47 -9.85 -11.57 5.81
CA LEU A 47 -10.40 -12.36 4.69
C LEU A 47 -9.85 -13.80 4.66
N GLY A 48 -8.60 -13.99 5.08
CA GLY A 48 -7.97 -15.29 5.28
C GLY A 48 -8.68 -16.16 6.31
N PHE A 49 -9.24 -15.55 7.37
CA PHE A 49 -10.02 -16.27 8.36
C PHE A 49 -11.45 -16.56 7.91
N LEU A 50 -12.00 -15.73 7.02
CA LEU A 50 -13.37 -15.88 6.53
C LEU A 50 -13.50 -16.88 5.37
N THR A 51 -12.43 -17.08 4.60
CA THR A 51 -12.50 -17.81 3.33
C THR A 51 -11.29 -18.71 3.12
N GLU A 52 -11.53 -19.96 2.69
CA GLU A 52 -10.46 -20.89 2.29
C GLU A 52 -9.73 -20.44 1.02
N ARG A 53 -10.38 -19.56 0.22
CA ARG A 53 -9.89 -19.07 -1.08
C ARG A 53 -9.40 -17.62 -1.05
N SER A 54 -8.89 -17.18 0.09
CA SER A 54 -8.44 -15.80 0.30
C SER A 54 -7.40 -15.33 -0.73
N THR A 55 -6.49 -16.20 -1.16
CA THR A 55 -5.51 -15.91 -2.20
C THR A 55 -6.17 -15.57 -3.54
N LEU A 56 -7.20 -16.31 -3.95
CA LEU A 56 -7.92 -16.03 -5.20
C LEU A 56 -8.68 -14.71 -5.11
N ILE A 57 -9.28 -14.42 -3.96
CA ILE A 57 -9.96 -13.14 -3.71
C ILE A 57 -8.96 -11.97 -3.77
N GLY A 58 -7.78 -12.13 -3.17
CA GLY A 58 -6.71 -11.13 -3.23
C GLY A 58 -6.19 -10.89 -4.64
N LEU A 59 -6.00 -11.95 -5.42
CA LEU A 59 -5.61 -11.82 -6.82
C LEU A 59 -6.71 -11.14 -7.65
N ALA A 60 -7.98 -11.53 -7.46
CA ALA A 60 -9.11 -10.90 -8.14
C ALA A 60 -9.19 -9.41 -7.78
N TYR A 61 -8.97 -9.04 -6.52
CA TYR A 61 -8.89 -7.64 -6.11
C TYR A 61 -7.76 -6.89 -6.82
N VAL A 62 -6.54 -7.42 -6.82
CA VAL A 62 -5.39 -6.73 -7.45
C VAL A 62 -5.55 -6.62 -8.98
N PHE A 63 -6.10 -7.63 -9.64
CA PHE A 63 -6.26 -7.57 -11.10
C PHE A 63 -7.51 -6.81 -11.53
N ILE A 64 -8.65 -7.06 -10.91
CA ILE A 64 -9.92 -6.47 -11.33
C ILE A 64 -10.08 -5.08 -10.70
N TRP A 65 -9.94 -4.97 -9.38
CA TRP A 65 -10.16 -3.70 -8.68
C TRP A 65 -9.00 -2.71 -8.91
N GLU A 66 -7.78 -3.08 -8.54
CA GLU A 66 -6.64 -2.14 -8.62
C GLU A 66 -6.27 -1.79 -10.06
N THR A 67 -6.25 -2.78 -10.96
CA THR A 67 -5.76 -2.56 -12.33
C THR A 67 -6.87 -2.08 -13.26
N ALA A 68 -8.05 -2.71 -13.27
CA ALA A 68 -9.12 -2.33 -14.19
C ALA A 68 -9.98 -1.18 -13.65
N VAL A 69 -10.50 -1.27 -12.42
CA VAL A 69 -11.44 -0.27 -11.89
C VAL A 69 -10.72 1.02 -11.46
N VAL A 70 -9.75 0.93 -10.56
CA VAL A 70 -9.02 2.11 -10.08
C VAL A 70 -8.14 2.71 -11.17
N GLY A 71 -7.65 1.88 -12.11
CA GLY A 71 -6.92 2.34 -13.29
C GLY A 71 -7.77 3.21 -14.23
N THR A 72 -9.07 2.94 -14.34
CA THR A 72 -9.99 3.66 -15.25
C THR A 72 -10.76 4.79 -14.56
N LEU A 73 -10.96 4.69 -13.24
CA LEU A 73 -11.72 5.67 -12.45
C LEU A 73 -10.82 6.34 -11.39
N PRO A 74 -10.13 7.45 -11.74
CA PRO A 74 -9.27 8.21 -10.83
C PRO A 74 -9.92 8.63 -9.51
N GLY A 75 -11.25 8.80 -9.50
CA GLY A 75 -12.04 9.12 -8.30
C GLY A 75 -11.98 8.06 -7.21
N LEU A 76 -11.67 6.81 -7.56
CA LEU A 76 -11.60 5.68 -6.62
C LEU A 76 -10.20 5.45 -6.06
N SER A 77 -9.22 6.27 -6.44
CA SER A 77 -7.82 6.13 -6.01
C SER A 77 -7.63 6.14 -4.49
N ALA A 78 -8.49 6.82 -3.73
CA ALA A 78 -8.44 6.80 -2.27
C ALA A 78 -8.75 5.42 -1.65
N THR A 79 -9.37 4.50 -2.40
CA THR A 79 -9.70 3.14 -1.94
C THR A 79 -8.61 2.12 -2.26
N SER A 80 -7.58 2.53 -3.00
CA SER A 80 -6.50 1.64 -3.42
C SER A 80 -5.34 1.68 -2.43
N PRO A 81 -5.00 0.55 -1.79
CA PRO A 81 -3.82 0.43 -0.94
C PRO A 81 -2.53 0.81 -1.68
N TRP A 82 -2.44 0.52 -2.98
CA TRP A 82 -1.31 0.91 -3.81
C TRP A 82 -1.19 2.43 -3.97
N ARG A 83 -2.30 3.13 -4.23
CA ARG A 83 -2.32 4.60 -4.34
C ARG A 83 -2.02 5.28 -3.01
N ILE A 84 -2.48 4.70 -1.90
CA ILE A 84 -2.14 5.17 -0.54
C ILE A 84 -0.63 4.99 -0.26
N ALA A 85 -0.05 3.85 -0.64
CA ALA A 85 1.39 3.61 -0.51
C ALA A 85 2.22 4.59 -1.35
N LEU A 86 1.77 4.87 -2.59
CA LEU A 86 2.41 5.84 -3.46
C LEU A 86 2.32 7.28 -2.91
N SER A 87 1.22 7.67 -2.26
CA SER A 87 1.13 9.00 -1.66
C SER A 87 2.01 9.15 -0.42
N ALA A 88 2.27 8.07 0.31
CA ALA A 88 3.28 8.04 1.36
C ALA A 88 4.69 8.23 0.80
N PHE A 89 5.02 7.50 -0.27
CA PHE A 89 6.30 7.64 -0.98
C PHE A 89 6.50 9.08 -1.49
N ALA A 90 5.52 9.61 -2.24
CA ALA A 90 5.58 10.96 -2.81
C ALA A 90 5.72 12.06 -1.75
N GLY A 91 5.12 11.88 -0.56
CA GLY A 91 5.24 12.83 0.54
C GLY A 91 6.68 13.00 1.04
N LEU A 92 7.51 11.96 0.96
CA LEU A 92 8.90 11.98 1.43
C LEU A 92 9.93 12.05 0.30
N ALA A 93 9.53 11.77 -0.93
CA ALA A 93 10.43 11.72 -2.06
C ALA A 93 11.02 13.11 -2.39
N PRO A 94 12.25 13.18 -2.94
CA PRO A 94 12.84 14.43 -3.44
C PRO A 94 11.95 15.13 -4.47
N ASP A 95 12.08 16.46 -4.63
CA ASP A 95 11.21 17.25 -5.52
C ASP A 95 11.25 16.79 -6.99
N GLU A 96 12.42 16.36 -7.45
CA GLU A 96 12.63 15.75 -8.78
C GLU A 96 11.78 14.49 -8.98
N ALA A 97 11.60 13.71 -7.92
CA ALA A 97 10.77 12.51 -7.91
C ALA A 97 9.29 12.86 -7.95
N ARG A 98 8.89 13.87 -7.16
CA ARG A 98 7.49 14.29 -7.01
C ARG A 98 6.88 14.71 -8.33
N ALA A 99 7.66 15.37 -9.20
CA ALA A 99 7.22 15.74 -10.54
C ALA A 99 6.86 14.50 -11.39
N VAL A 100 7.75 13.50 -11.42
CA VAL A 100 7.51 12.26 -12.17
C VAL A 100 6.34 11.46 -11.59
N ILE A 101 6.23 11.38 -10.26
CA ILE A 101 5.15 10.64 -9.59
C ILE A 101 3.81 11.34 -9.73
N GLY A 102 3.80 12.67 -9.78
CA GLY A 102 2.60 13.50 -9.98
C GLY A 102 1.82 13.11 -11.22
N ASP A 103 2.53 12.75 -12.30
CA ASP A 103 1.93 12.24 -13.54
C ASP A 103 1.29 10.86 -13.38
N PHE A 104 1.81 10.05 -12.45
CA PHE A 104 1.26 8.73 -12.16
C PHE A 104 0.18 8.76 -11.09
N THR A 105 0.15 9.73 -10.18
CA THR A 105 -0.86 9.83 -9.10
C THR A 105 -2.05 10.69 -9.52
N PRO A 106 -3.28 10.13 -9.58
CA PRO A 106 -4.45 10.95 -9.81
C PRO A 106 -4.62 11.98 -8.68
N THR A 107 -4.99 13.20 -9.06
CA THR A 107 -5.15 14.43 -8.25
C THR A 107 -6.04 14.32 -7.00
N ASN A 108 -6.66 13.16 -6.76
CA ASN A 108 -7.62 12.92 -5.69
C ASN A 108 -7.01 12.33 -4.41
N VAL A 109 -5.73 11.95 -4.41
CA VAL A 109 -5.04 11.55 -3.18
C VAL A 109 -4.07 12.66 -2.80
N ALA A 110 -4.44 13.45 -1.79
CA ALA A 110 -3.58 14.49 -1.25
C ALA A 110 -2.20 13.89 -0.93
N PRO A 111 -1.12 14.35 -1.60
CA PRO A 111 0.22 13.81 -1.38
C PRO A 111 0.67 14.14 0.04
N GLY A 112 1.16 13.13 0.77
CA GLY A 112 1.59 13.32 2.15
C GLY A 112 1.74 12.01 2.92
N ALA A 113 2.92 11.83 3.52
CA ALA A 113 3.24 10.67 4.35
C ALA A 113 2.29 10.51 5.54
N GLY A 114 1.93 11.61 6.20
CA GLY A 114 1.02 11.59 7.36
C GLY A 114 -0.38 11.10 7.02
N GLY A 115 -0.99 11.63 5.94
CA GLY A 115 -2.33 11.22 5.51
C GLY A 115 -2.39 9.76 5.04
N ALA A 116 -1.35 9.31 4.35
CA ALA A 116 -1.21 7.92 3.92
C ALA A 116 -1.02 6.96 5.11
N ALA A 117 -0.15 7.31 6.06
CA ALA A 117 0.05 6.54 7.28
C ALA A 117 -1.23 6.46 8.12
N ALA A 118 -1.96 7.56 8.29
CA ALA A 118 -3.24 7.58 9.00
C ALA A 118 -4.25 6.62 8.36
N LYS A 119 -4.39 6.63 7.03
CA LYS A 119 -5.26 5.69 6.31
C LYS A 119 -4.84 4.24 6.51
N ALA A 120 -3.55 3.93 6.39
CA ALA A 120 -3.04 2.59 6.62
C ALA A 120 -3.29 2.11 8.06
N LEU A 121 -3.12 2.98 9.06
CA LEU A 121 -3.43 2.67 10.45
C LEU A 121 -4.92 2.41 10.67
N VAL A 122 -5.80 3.18 10.04
CA VAL A 122 -7.26 2.92 10.10
C VAL A 122 -7.59 1.56 9.48
N ILE A 123 -7.07 1.26 8.29
CA ILE A 123 -7.28 -0.03 7.62
C ILE A 123 -6.77 -1.18 8.50
N LEU A 124 -5.57 -1.03 9.07
CA LEU A 124 -4.98 -2.02 9.96
C LEU A 124 -5.83 -2.22 11.22
N ALA A 125 -6.22 -1.14 11.90
CA ALA A 125 -7.03 -1.21 13.11
C ALA A 125 -8.38 -1.90 12.86
N LEU A 126 -9.06 -1.56 11.75
CA LEU A 126 -10.30 -2.21 11.35
C LEU A 126 -10.08 -3.69 11.02
N GLY A 127 -9.00 -4.01 10.32
CA GLY A 127 -8.61 -5.38 9.99
C GLY A 127 -8.35 -6.22 11.23
N THR A 128 -7.54 -5.71 12.16
CA THR A 128 -7.24 -6.37 13.43
C THR A 128 -8.49 -6.54 14.29
N ALA A 129 -9.36 -5.53 14.37
CA ALA A 129 -10.62 -5.63 15.09
C ALA A 129 -11.55 -6.70 14.48
N ALA A 130 -11.64 -6.76 13.15
CA ALA A 130 -12.40 -7.80 12.45
C ALA A 130 -11.84 -9.20 12.73
N THR A 131 -10.52 -9.39 12.65
CA THR A 131 -9.87 -10.66 12.99
C THR A 131 -10.11 -11.04 14.46
N ALA A 132 -9.94 -10.10 15.39
CA ALA A 132 -10.17 -10.34 16.82
C ALA A 132 -11.62 -10.75 17.10
N TRP A 133 -12.59 -10.09 16.47
CA TRP A 133 -14.00 -10.44 16.58
C TRP A 133 -14.30 -11.85 16.03
N LEU A 134 -13.72 -12.22 14.88
CA LEU A 134 -13.90 -13.56 14.31
C LEU A 134 -13.34 -14.65 15.22
N LEU A 135 -12.17 -14.42 15.80
CA LEU A 135 -11.56 -15.35 16.75
C LEU A 135 -12.39 -15.47 18.03
N ALA A 136 -12.82 -14.35 18.60
CA ALA A 136 -13.67 -14.34 19.79
C ALA A 136 -15.00 -15.07 19.55
N LYS A 137 -15.59 -14.94 18.35
CA LYS A 137 -16.81 -15.68 18.00
C LYS A 137 -16.56 -17.18 17.89
N ARG A 138 -15.43 -17.61 17.33
CA ARG A 138 -15.05 -19.02 17.23
C ARG A 138 -14.82 -19.66 18.59
N ASP A 139 -14.13 -18.94 19.49
CA ASP A 139 -13.73 -19.49 20.79
C ASP A 139 -14.90 -19.59 21.79
N ASN A 140 -16.04 -18.95 21.50
CA ASN A 140 -17.27 -19.00 22.30
C ASN A 140 -18.28 -20.07 21.83
N VAL A 141 -17.91 -20.94 20.88
CA VAL A 141 -18.71 -22.08 20.39
C VAL A 141 -18.08 -23.38 20.88
#